data_AF-B2IHS1-F1
#
_entry.id   AF-B2IHS1-F1
#
_cell.length_a   1.000
_cell.length_b   1.000
_cell.length_c   1.000
_cell.angle_alpha   90.00
_cell.angle_beta   90.00
_cell.angle_gamma   90.00
#
_symmetry.space_group_name_H-M   'P 1'
#
loop_
_entity.id
_entity.type
_entity.pdbx_description
1 polymer ?
#
loop_
_entity_poly.entity_id
_entity_poly.type
_entity_poly.pdbx_seq_one_letter_code
_entity_poly.pdbx_strand_id
1 'polypeptide(L)'
;MGTLMHEHETAGDVRAVPAQILDQGFRLLVLREFRMPDQPPSLAWIQQYILRDVHRVQRHGIFFGATFLPEIMQWLSDLLGRPSLHPGDYPASPAYKNPAWPILSWYRQDRGWADGQQTVEWFADVAFRDEASFAAFLARWLERLKGFESQG
;
A
#
# COMPACT_ATOMS: atom_id res chain seq x y z
N MET A 1 -23.99 5.78 15.87
CA MET A 1 -23.55 4.61 15.07
C MET A 1 -22.21 4.16 15.64
N GLY A 2 -22.15 2.90 16.07
CA GLY A 2 -21.15 2.40 17.01
C GLY A 2 -19.73 2.49 16.49
N THR A 3 -18.86 3.06 17.32
CA THR A 3 -17.43 2.82 17.28
C THR A 3 -17.22 1.31 17.35
N LEU A 4 -16.87 0.67 16.23
CA LEU A 4 -16.23 -0.64 16.29
C LEU A 4 -14.96 -0.43 17.10
N MET A 5 -15.03 -0.76 18.39
CA MET A 5 -13.86 -0.88 19.24
C MET A 5 -13.00 -1.94 18.58
N HIS A 6 -11.99 -1.51 17.82
CA HIS A 6 -10.94 -2.40 17.37
C HIS A 6 -10.43 -3.11 18.62
N GLU A 7 -10.52 -4.44 18.63
CA GLU A 7 -9.75 -5.26 19.57
C GLU A 7 -8.34 -4.68 19.61
N HIS A 8 -7.81 -4.41 20.80
CA HIS A 8 -6.48 -3.83 20.94
C HIS A 8 -5.50 -4.72 20.17
N GLU A 9 -4.93 -4.19 19.08
CA GLU A 9 -3.88 -4.90 18.35
C GLU A 9 -2.78 -5.29 19.36
N THR A 10 -2.34 -6.54 19.28
CA THR A 10 -1.20 -7.04 20.07
C THR A 10 0.05 -7.08 19.21
N ALA A 11 1.23 -7.10 19.84
CA ALA A 11 2.50 -7.11 19.12
C ALA A 11 2.55 -8.16 18.01
N GLY A 12 2.13 -9.40 18.32
CA GLY A 12 2.09 -10.56 17.41
C GLY A 12 1.01 -10.55 16.33
N ASP A 13 0.19 -9.49 16.23
CA ASP A 13 -0.88 -9.46 15.27
C ASP A 13 -0.34 -9.35 13.83
N VAL A 14 -0.82 -10.22 12.95
CA VAL A 14 -0.48 -10.25 11.52
C VAL A 14 -1.71 -10.16 10.64
N ARG A 15 -2.88 -9.88 11.23
CA ARG A 15 -4.14 -9.68 10.52
C ARG A 15 -4.03 -8.49 9.57
N ALA A 16 -4.86 -8.52 8.52
CA ALA A 16 -4.99 -7.40 7.61
C ALA A 16 -5.42 -6.15 8.37
N VAL A 17 -4.64 -5.08 8.24
CA VAL A 17 -4.96 -3.77 8.83
C VAL A 17 -5.63 -2.91 7.77
N PRO A 18 -6.78 -2.27 8.07
CA PRO A 18 -7.45 -1.37 7.14
C PRO A 18 -6.53 -0.25 6.65
N ALA A 19 -6.70 0.14 5.39
CA ALA A 19 -6.01 1.30 4.84
C ALA A 19 -6.41 2.57 5.60
N GLN A 20 -5.44 3.37 6.01
CA GLN A 20 -5.70 4.70 6.57
C GLN A 20 -5.92 5.68 5.41
N ILE A 21 -7.10 6.30 5.37
CA ILE A 21 -7.41 7.34 4.38
C ILE A 21 -6.67 8.65 4.74
N LEU A 22 -6.07 9.28 3.74
CA LEU A 22 -5.39 10.57 3.80
C LEU A 22 -6.13 11.56 2.87
N ASP A 23 -5.77 12.85 2.92
CA ASP A 23 -6.45 13.91 2.15
C ASP A 23 -6.53 13.64 0.64
N GLN A 24 -5.46 13.09 0.04
CA GLN A 24 -5.37 12.79 -1.39
C GLN A 24 -4.77 11.41 -1.63
N GLY A 25 -5.12 10.44 -0.77
CA GLY A 25 -4.45 9.17 -0.81
C GLY A 25 -4.80 8.24 0.33
N PHE A 26 -3.95 7.24 0.50
CA PHE A 26 -4.08 6.30 1.59
C PHE A 26 -2.73 5.74 1.98
N ARG A 27 -2.70 5.22 3.20
CA ARG A 27 -1.56 4.58 3.83
C ARG A 27 -1.88 3.14 4.15
N LEU A 28 -0.95 2.25 3.85
CA LEU A 28 -1.05 0.83 4.08
C LEU A 28 0.07 0.37 5.00
N LEU A 29 -0.25 -0.41 6.02
CA LEU A 29 0.75 -1.22 6.71
C LEU A 29 1.03 -2.45 5.84
N VAL A 30 2.28 -2.60 5.38
CA VAL A 30 2.66 -3.67 4.44
C VAL A 30 3.47 -4.76 5.13
N LEU A 31 4.31 -4.38 6.08
CA LEU A 31 5.20 -5.31 6.76
C LEU A 31 5.39 -4.89 8.22
N ARG A 32 5.43 -5.88 9.10
CA ARG A 32 5.82 -5.73 10.50
C ARG A 32 7.06 -6.57 10.77
N GLU A 33 8.12 -5.92 11.23
CA GLU A 33 9.36 -6.54 11.66
C GLU A 33 9.36 -6.66 13.19
N PHE A 34 9.54 -7.88 13.66
CA PHE A 34 9.59 -8.25 15.06
C PHE A 34 11.05 -8.35 15.51
N ARG A 35 11.40 -7.59 16.54
CA ARG A 35 12.75 -7.60 17.12
C ARG A 35 12.68 -8.21 18.51
N MET A 36 13.31 -9.36 18.67
CA MET A 36 13.58 -9.94 19.99
C MET A 36 15.07 -9.85 20.28
N PRO A 37 15.47 -9.60 21.55
CA PRO A 37 16.86 -9.76 21.96
C PRO A 37 17.35 -11.16 21.59
N ASP A 38 18.59 -11.24 21.09
CA ASP A 38 19.29 -12.50 20.77
C ASP A 38 18.66 -13.39 19.68
N GLN A 39 17.71 -12.86 18.89
CA GLN A 39 17.15 -13.57 17.74
C GLN A 39 17.25 -12.73 16.45
N PRO A 40 17.36 -13.39 15.27
CA PRO A 40 17.23 -12.69 14.01
C PRO A 40 15.82 -12.05 13.89
N PRO A 41 15.69 -10.89 13.23
CA PRO A 41 14.38 -10.27 13.02
C PRO A 41 13.41 -11.21 12.29
N SER A 42 12.20 -11.31 12.81
CA SER A 42 11.10 -12.03 12.15
C SER A 42 10.22 -11.04 11.38
N LEU A 43 9.73 -11.42 10.21
CA LEU A 43 8.97 -10.55 9.32
C LEU A 43 7.58 -11.11 9.09
N ALA A 44 6.55 -10.28 9.28
CA ALA A 44 5.18 -10.58 8.88
C ALA A 44 4.70 -9.65 7.77
N TRP A 45 4.29 -10.25 6.65
CA TRP A 45 3.61 -9.53 5.57
C TRP A 45 2.15 -9.33 5.93
N ILE A 46 1.72 -8.08 5.91
CA ILE A 46 0.32 -7.73 6.13
C ILE A 46 -0.37 -7.75 4.76
N GLN A 47 -1.33 -8.65 4.62
CA GLN A 47 -2.04 -8.81 3.36
C GLN A 47 -2.82 -7.53 3.02
N GLN A 48 -2.61 -7.02 1.81
CA GLN A 48 -3.28 -5.83 1.29
C GLN A 48 -3.95 -6.19 -0.05
N TYR A 49 -5.24 -5.94 -0.20
CA TYR A 49 -5.99 -6.29 -1.42
C TYR A 49 -5.72 -5.34 -2.61
N ILE A 50 -4.76 -4.43 -2.48
CA ILE A 50 -4.52 -3.33 -3.43
C ILE A 50 -3.12 -3.39 -4.06
N LEU A 51 -2.12 -3.88 -3.32
CA LEU A 51 -0.75 -4.05 -3.78
C LEU A 51 -0.46 -5.53 -4.05
N ARG A 52 0.46 -5.81 -4.97
CA ARG A 52 0.99 -7.16 -5.14
C ARG A 52 1.83 -7.57 -3.94
N ASP A 53 1.80 -8.86 -3.63
CA ASP A 53 2.69 -9.46 -2.65
C ASP A 53 4.16 -9.23 -3.04
N VAL A 54 4.96 -8.89 -2.04
CA VAL A 54 6.37 -8.57 -2.21
C VAL A 54 7.17 -9.86 -2.17
N HIS A 55 7.41 -10.44 -3.35
CA HIS A 55 8.09 -11.74 -3.46
C HIS A 55 9.62 -11.66 -3.34
N ARG A 56 10.23 -10.47 -3.25
CA ARG A 56 11.69 -10.30 -3.20
C ARG A 56 12.12 -9.19 -2.24
N VAL A 57 12.72 -9.58 -1.12
CA VAL A 57 13.51 -8.70 -0.25
C VAL A 57 14.97 -8.79 -0.69
N GLN A 58 15.56 -7.72 -1.22
CA GLN A 58 17.00 -7.68 -1.51
C GLN A 58 17.79 -7.13 -0.32
N ARG A 59 19.00 -7.67 -0.10
CA ARG A 59 19.88 -7.41 1.06
C ARG A 59 20.43 -5.98 1.15
N HIS A 60 20.15 -5.09 0.20
CA HIS A 60 20.73 -3.74 0.11
C HIS A 60 19.70 -2.62 0.36
N GLY A 61 18.53 -2.99 0.85
CA GLY A 61 17.39 -2.11 1.04
C GLY A 61 16.15 -2.83 0.56
N ILE A 62 15.04 -2.69 1.30
CA ILE A 62 13.78 -3.24 0.86
C ILE A 62 13.27 -2.35 -0.28
N PHE A 63 13.68 -2.68 -1.50
CA PHE A 63 13.13 -2.05 -2.70
C PHE A 63 11.80 -2.73 -2.97
N PHE A 64 10.73 -2.16 -2.43
CA PHE A 64 9.39 -2.62 -2.70
C PHE A 64 9.03 -2.23 -4.13
N GLY A 65 9.20 -3.16 -5.07
CA GLY A 65 8.45 -3.15 -6.31
C GLY A 65 6.99 -3.52 -6.04
N ALA A 66 6.32 -2.93 -5.04
CA ALA A 66 4.90 -3.12 -4.88
C ALA A 66 4.23 -2.29 -5.97
N THR A 67 3.97 -2.98 -7.07
CA THR A 67 3.04 -2.48 -8.07
C THR A 67 1.64 -2.82 -7.59
N PHE A 68 0.69 -1.98 -7.94
CA PHE A 68 -0.71 -2.30 -7.73
C PHE A 68 -1.04 -3.69 -8.33
N LEU A 69 -2.05 -4.36 -7.78
CA LEU A 69 -2.59 -5.56 -8.41
C LEU A 69 -2.94 -5.28 -9.89
N PRO A 70 -2.85 -6.26 -10.80
CA PRO A 70 -3.12 -6.05 -12.23
C PRO A 70 -4.45 -5.34 -12.52
N GLU A 71 -5.50 -5.69 -11.78
CA GLU A 71 -6.81 -5.04 -11.87
C GLU A 71 -6.77 -3.58 -11.45
N ILE A 72 -6.08 -3.26 -10.34
CA ILE A 72 -5.92 -1.89 -9.86
C ILE A 72 -5.06 -1.06 -10.83
N MET A 73 -4.03 -1.67 -11.43
CA MET A 73 -3.27 -1.06 -12.53
C MET A 73 -4.18 -0.74 -13.73
N GLN A 74 -5.11 -1.63 -14.08
CA GLN A 74 -6.06 -1.39 -15.15
C GLN A 74 -6.98 -0.21 -14.82
N TRP A 75 -7.53 -0.17 -13.60
CA TRP A 75 -8.41 0.92 -13.18
C TRP A 75 -7.72 2.28 -13.24
N LEU A 76 -6.48 2.35 -12.75
CA LEU A 76 -5.67 3.56 -12.82
C LEU A 76 -5.31 3.91 -14.27
N SER A 77 -5.10 2.91 -15.13
CA SER A 77 -4.84 3.14 -16.55
C SER A 77 -6.06 3.68 -17.29
N ASP A 78 -7.26 3.21 -16.95
CA ASP A 78 -8.52 3.71 -17.51
C ASP A 78 -8.79 5.14 -17.05
N LEU A 79 -8.45 5.46 -15.80
CA LEU A 79 -8.69 6.77 -15.19
C LEU A 79 -7.65 7.82 -15.60
N LEU A 80 -6.36 7.44 -15.62
CA LEU A 80 -5.22 8.37 -15.70
C LEU A 80 -4.36 8.17 -16.96
N GLY A 81 -4.71 7.22 -17.82
CA GLY A 81 -3.86 6.77 -18.93
C GLY A 81 -2.69 5.91 -18.46
N ARG A 82 -1.75 5.59 -19.37
CA ARG A 82 -0.61 4.70 -19.05
C ARG A 82 0.35 5.32 -18.02
N PRO A 83 1.04 4.51 -17.19
CA PRO A 83 2.02 5.01 -16.21
C PRO A 83 3.26 5.63 -16.85
N SER A 84 3.56 5.21 -18.07
CA SER A 84 4.63 5.74 -18.89
C SER A 84 4.04 6.29 -20.18
N LEU A 85 4.48 7.50 -20.55
CA LEU A 85 4.09 8.18 -21.77
C LEU A 85 5.27 8.16 -22.75
N HIS A 86 4.94 8.22 -24.04
CA HIS A 86 5.92 8.34 -25.10
C HIS A 86 5.72 9.68 -25.80
N PRO A 87 6.82 10.40 -26.11
CA PRO A 87 6.76 11.55 -27.01
C PRO A 87 6.20 11.17 -28.38
N GLY A 88 5.55 12.12 -29.06
CA GLY A 88 4.85 11.88 -30.33
C GLY A 88 5.76 11.52 -31.52
N ASP A 89 7.07 11.73 -31.37
CA ASP A 89 8.14 11.39 -32.32
C ASP A 89 8.73 9.98 -32.08
N TYR A 90 7.90 9.07 -31.56
CA TYR A 90 8.22 7.66 -31.37
C TYR A 90 8.72 7.02 -32.69
N PRO A 91 9.88 6.34 -32.71
CA PRO A 91 10.48 5.54 -31.63
C PRO A 91 11.81 6.05 -31.06
N ALA A 92 12.24 7.29 -31.34
CA ALA A 92 13.58 7.78 -30.97
C ALA A 92 13.68 8.35 -29.54
N SER A 93 12.55 8.68 -28.91
CA SER A 93 12.53 9.40 -27.64
C SER A 93 12.27 8.47 -26.45
N PRO A 94 13.00 8.64 -25.32
CA PRO A 94 12.80 7.81 -24.13
C PRO A 94 11.40 8.02 -23.54
N ALA A 95 10.82 6.96 -23.01
CA ALA A 95 9.58 7.04 -22.26
C ALA A 95 9.77 7.89 -20.99
N TYR A 96 8.74 8.63 -20.59
CA TYR A 96 8.76 9.43 -19.35
C TYR A 96 7.56 9.07 -18.46
N LYS A 97 7.69 9.34 -17.16
CA LYS A 97 6.62 9.06 -16.19
C LYS A 97 5.41 9.95 -16.47
N ASN A 98 4.22 9.36 -16.50
CA ASN A 98 2.98 10.13 -16.55
C ASN A 98 2.84 10.96 -15.26
N PRO A 99 2.77 12.31 -15.35
CA PRO A 99 2.71 13.15 -14.16
C PRO A 99 1.42 12.96 -13.35
N ALA A 100 0.32 12.55 -14.00
CA ALA A 100 -0.97 12.31 -13.36
C ALA A 100 -0.99 11.05 -12.48
N TRP A 101 -0.02 10.14 -12.65
CA TRP A 101 0.00 8.89 -11.89
C TRP A 101 0.31 9.11 -10.41
N PRO A 102 -0.29 8.30 -9.52
CA PRO A 102 -0.02 8.38 -8.09
C PRO A 102 1.46 8.17 -7.78
N ILE A 103 1.92 8.81 -6.72
CA ILE A 103 3.23 8.55 -6.13
C ILE A 103 3.07 7.46 -5.08
N LEU A 104 3.94 6.46 -5.15
CA LEU A 104 4.14 5.48 -4.09
C LEU A 104 5.39 5.87 -3.29
N SER A 105 5.23 6.07 -1.99
CA SER A 105 6.33 6.37 -1.06
C SER A 105 6.36 5.36 0.07
N TRP A 106 7.57 5.00 0.51
CA TRP A 106 7.78 4.06 1.60
C TRP A 106 8.45 4.74 2.76
N TYR A 107 8.01 4.40 3.96
CA TYR A 107 8.71 4.78 5.17
C TYR A 107 8.54 3.71 6.23
N ARG A 108 9.38 3.76 7.25
CA ARG A 108 9.33 2.87 8.40
C ARG A 108 9.17 3.66 9.68
N GLN A 109 8.57 3.04 10.68
CA GLN A 109 8.35 3.64 11.99
C GLN A 109 8.55 2.59 13.08
N ASP A 110 9.29 2.94 14.12
CA ASP A 110 9.38 2.11 15.32
C ASP A 110 8.07 2.22 16.12
N ARG A 111 7.52 1.08 16.56
CA ARG A 111 6.29 1.00 17.37
C ARG A 111 6.58 0.21 18.64
N GLY A 112 6.34 0.87 19.77
CA GLY A 112 6.28 0.23 21.09
C GLY A 112 4.88 -0.27 21.40
N TRP A 113 4.79 -1.48 21.93
CA TRP A 113 3.54 -2.11 22.33
C TRP A 113 3.32 -2.03 23.84
N ALA A 114 2.06 -2.14 24.27
CA ALA A 114 1.68 -2.04 25.68
C ALA A 114 2.29 -3.15 26.56
N ASP A 115 2.65 -4.29 25.95
CA ASP A 115 3.34 -5.41 26.60
C ASP A 115 4.87 -5.27 26.62
N GLY A 116 5.40 -4.11 26.20
CA GLY A 116 6.83 -3.82 26.18
C GLY A 116 7.57 -4.33 24.93
N GLN A 117 6.88 -5.02 24.01
CA GLN A 117 7.49 -5.44 22.75
C GLN A 117 7.77 -4.24 21.83
N GLN A 118 8.72 -4.43 20.91
CA GLN A 118 9.08 -3.43 19.91
C GLN A 118 9.01 -4.05 18.52
N THR A 119 8.37 -3.34 17.61
CA THR A 119 8.31 -3.71 16.19
C THR A 119 8.73 -2.54 15.32
N VAL A 120 9.19 -2.85 14.10
CA VAL A 120 9.33 -1.84 13.05
C VAL A 120 8.25 -2.05 12.01
N GLU A 121 7.41 -1.05 11.84
CA GLU A 121 6.33 -1.05 10.88
C GLU A 121 6.77 -0.38 9.59
N TRP A 122 6.44 -1.00 8.47
CA TRP A 122 6.74 -0.50 7.13
C TRP A 122 5.45 -0.14 6.42
N PHE A 123 5.38 1.11 6.00
CA PHE A 123 4.20 1.69 5.39
C PHE A 123 4.44 2.03 3.92
N ALA A 124 3.38 1.89 3.13
CA ALA A 124 3.27 2.41 1.79
C ALA A 124 2.21 3.52 1.75
N ASP A 125 2.64 4.71 1.36
CA ASP A 125 1.76 5.85 1.08
C ASP A 125 1.53 5.93 -0.42
N VAL A 126 0.26 5.98 -0.82
CA VAL A 126 -0.17 6.26 -2.18
C VAL A 126 -0.78 7.66 -2.20
N ALA A 127 -0.15 8.58 -2.93
CA ALA A 127 -0.63 9.96 -3.07
C ALA A 127 -1.04 10.23 -4.52
N PHE A 128 -2.31 10.58 -4.72
CA PHE A 128 -2.83 11.07 -5.99
C PHE A 128 -2.42 12.53 -6.20
N ARG A 129 -2.46 12.98 -7.46
CA ARG A 129 -2.09 14.36 -7.81
C ARG A 129 -3.20 15.37 -7.59
N ASP A 130 -4.42 14.89 -7.56
CA ASP A 130 -5.62 15.69 -7.44
C ASP A 130 -6.72 14.88 -6.74
N GLU A 131 -7.63 15.61 -6.09
CA GLU A 131 -8.73 15.05 -5.31
C GLU A 131 -9.75 14.30 -6.18
N ALA A 132 -9.98 14.73 -7.43
CA ALA A 132 -10.96 14.11 -8.29
C ALA A 132 -10.55 12.68 -8.68
N SER A 133 -9.27 12.50 -9.04
CA SER A 133 -8.67 11.20 -9.30
C SER A 133 -8.72 10.30 -8.06
N PHE A 134 -8.43 10.85 -6.88
CA PHE A 134 -8.51 10.09 -5.63
C PHE A 134 -9.95 9.67 -5.31
N ALA A 135 -10.91 10.58 -5.40
CA ALA A 135 -12.32 10.31 -5.13
C ALA A 135 -12.89 9.25 -6.09
N ALA A 136 -12.56 9.34 -7.38
CA ALA A 136 -12.95 8.35 -8.38
C ALA A 136 -12.36 6.96 -8.08
N PHE A 137 -11.08 6.92 -7.68
CA PHE A 137 -10.43 5.70 -7.26
C PHE A 137 -11.09 5.10 -6.00
N LEU A 138 -11.30 5.92 -4.98
CA LEU A 138 -11.83 5.51 -3.69
C LEU A 138 -13.27 4.96 -3.82
N ALA A 139 -14.12 5.60 -4.63
CA ALA A 139 -15.47 5.13 -4.89
C ALA A 139 -15.46 3.71 -5.48
N ARG A 140 -14.65 3.48 -6.52
CA ARG A 140 -14.51 2.17 -7.16
C ARG A 140 -13.90 1.12 -6.21
N TRP A 141 -12.96 1.54 -5.37
CA TRP A 141 -12.34 0.67 -4.38
C TRP A 141 -13.34 0.23 -3.30
N LEU A 142 -14.14 1.14 -2.77
CA LEU A 142 -15.18 0.83 -1.78
C LEU A 142 -16.27 -0.08 -2.34
N GLU A 143 -16.66 0.11 -3.61
CA GLU A 143 -17.59 -0.79 -4.29
C GLU A 143 -17.05 -2.23 -4.38
N ARG A 144 -15.76 -2.38 -4.70
CA ARG A 144 -15.11 -3.68 -4.71
C ARG A 144 -15.08 -4.33 -3.32
N LEU A 145 -14.78 -3.58 -2.27
CA LEU A 145 -14.74 -4.12 -0.90
C LEU A 145 -16.10 -4.67 -0.47
N LYS A 146 -17.21 -3.98 -0.80
CA LYS A 146 -18.57 -4.50 -0.58
C LYS A 146 -18.82 -5.83 -1.31
N GLY A 147 -18.25 -6.00 -2.50
CA GLY A 147 -18.32 -7.24 -3.27
C GLY A 147 -17.60 -8.42 -2.63
N PHE A 148 -16.58 -8.18 -1.80
CA PHE A 148 -15.90 -9.23 -1.03
C PHE A 148 -16.66 -9.61 0.23
N GLU A 149 -17.26 -8.65 0.93
CA GLU A 149 -18.06 -8.90 2.14
C GLU A 149 -19.33 -9.71 1.87
N SER A 150 -19.83 -9.69 0.63
CA SER A 150 -21.03 -10.43 0.21
C SER A 150 -20.74 -11.86 -0.27
N GLN A 151 -19.47 -12.27 -0.32
CA GLN A 151 -19.02 -13.62 -0.71
C GLN A 151 -18.30 -14.37 0.42
N GLY A 152 -18.09 -13.75 1.58
CA GLY A 152 -17.53 -14.37 2.79
C GLY A 152 -18.60 -14.69 3.82
#